data_AF-A0A6A5KEB3-F1
#
_entry.id   AF-A0A6A5KEB3-F1
#
_cell.length_a   1.000
_cell.length_b   1.000
_cell.length_c   1.000
_cell.angle_alpha   90.00
_cell.angle_beta   90.00
_cell.angle_gamma   90.00
#
_symmetry.space_group_name_H-M   'P 1'
#
loop_
_entity.id
_entity.type
_entity.pdbx_description
1 polymer ?
#
loop_
_entity_poly.entity_id
_entity_poly.type
_entity_poly.pdbx_seq_one_letter_code
_entity_poly.pdbx_strand_id
1 'polypeptide(L)'
;MSSQPHILSLPTEVLHQILQPLPIPSLLAFSSTCHHAHHLATTNLHTLSLGIRPLATPPTHNPGPYEIWLRIPKTHAYDYTTLFNFQSALFSSILGRHGALLQHLDLCIWALTGPMGHAIANLSALRTLGLRVENAAYGRALPPRACVALERSEQAKAWAVLSRSAVWRERLLCLRLENVEVGVEALAGVLAEARCCREVRLRGCRFLGRELWGVLGSGRWAGGDSLRVLGVADCGLVLGEEAWEGIGRLGALRCLDLGDCQAVDSAMFEMFNRDVWHIPEFVPPKDVGSGDDMVIEVDPEYMS
;
A
#
# COMPACT_ATOMS: atom_id res chain seq x y z
N MET A 1 17.20 -52.64 9.36
CA MET A 1 16.14 -51.83 8.71
C MET A 1 16.70 -50.43 8.55
N SER A 2 17.02 -49.99 7.33
CA SER A 2 17.54 -48.64 7.09
C SER A 2 16.40 -47.63 7.20
N SER A 3 16.48 -46.69 8.13
CA SER A 3 15.56 -45.56 8.21
C SER A 3 15.64 -44.75 6.90
N GLN A 4 14.51 -44.59 6.21
CA GLN A 4 14.45 -43.70 5.05
C GLN A 4 14.79 -42.26 5.48
N PRO A 5 15.58 -41.52 4.69
CA PRO A 5 15.90 -40.13 5.00
C PRO A 5 14.61 -39.30 5.00
N HIS A 6 14.37 -38.57 6.09
CA HIS A 6 13.18 -37.74 6.26
C HIS A 6 13.59 -36.27 6.24
N ILE A 7 12.95 -35.43 5.43
CA ILE A 7 13.34 -34.01 5.30
C ILE A 7 13.32 -33.26 6.65
N LEU A 8 12.37 -33.58 7.53
CA LEU A 8 12.27 -32.99 8.87
C LEU A 8 13.37 -33.44 9.84
N SER A 9 14.28 -34.35 9.45
CA SER A 9 15.46 -34.68 10.25
C SER A 9 16.63 -33.74 10.01
N LEU A 10 16.52 -32.80 9.07
CA LEU A 10 17.51 -31.74 8.85
C LEU A 10 17.50 -30.73 10.01
N PRO A 11 18.63 -30.05 10.28
CA PRO A 11 18.67 -28.94 11.23
C PRO A 11 17.67 -27.84 10.86
N THR A 12 17.09 -27.21 11.87
CA THR A 12 16.06 -26.17 11.73
C THR A 12 16.53 -25.02 10.83
N GLU A 13 17.80 -24.65 10.90
CA GLU A 13 18.42 -23.58 10.10
C GLU A 13 18.38 -23.93 8.61
N VAL A 14 18.66 -25.18 8.26
CA VAL A 14 18.60 -25.68 6.88
C VAL A 14 17.15 -25.69 6.40
N LEU A 15 16.21 -26.10 7.26
CA LEU A 15 14.77 -26.04 6.95
C LEU A 15 14.31 -24.60 6.71
N HIS A 16 14.74 -23.63 7.53
CA HIS A 16 14.45 -22.21 7.31
C HIS A 16 14.96 -21.72 5.94
N GLN A 17 16.20 -22.07 5.57
CA GLN A 17 16.76 -21.71 4.27
C GLN A 17 15.99 -22.32 3.10
N ILE A 18 15.52 -23.57 3.24
CA ILE A 18 14.72 -24.25 2.22
C ILE A 18 13.32 -23.63 2.11
N LEU A 19 12.71 -23.25 3.24
CA LEU A 19 11.34 -22.74 3.29
C LEU A 19 11.23 -21.25 2.92
N GLN A 20 12.25 -20.44 3.22
CA GLN A 20 12.26 -19.00 2.98
C GLN A 20 11.88 -18.57 1.54
N PRO A 21 12.36 -19.22 0.46
CA PRO A 21 12.00 -18.84 -0.90
C PRO A 21 10.68 -19.43 -1.39
N LEU A 22 9.99 -20.27 -0.59
CA LEU A 22 8.79 -20.94 -1.06
C LEU A 22 7.59 -19.98 -1.17
N PRO A 23 6.78 -20.10 -2.25
CA PRO A 23 5.51 -19.40 -2.34
C PRO A 23 4.59 -19.73 -1.15
N ILE A 24 3.75 -18.78 -0.75
CA ILE A 24 2.83 -18.96 0.39
C ILE A 24 1.94 -20.21 0.22
N PRO A 25 1.37 -20.54 -0.95
CA PRO A 25 0.60 -21.77 -1.13
C PRO A 25 1.39 -23.03 -0.77
N SER A 26 2.68 -23.08 -1.14
CA SER A 26 3.58 -24.18 -0.81
C SER A 26 3.90 -24.24 0.68
N LEU A 27 4.10 -23.07 1.33
CA LEU A 27 4.28 -23.00 2.78
C LEU A 27 3.03 -23.47 3.54
N LEU A 28 1.84 -23.08 3.09
CA LEU A 28 0.58 -23.51 3.70
C LEU A 28 0.35 -25.01 3.51
N ALA A 29 0.64 -25.55 2.32
CA ALA A 29 0.59 -26.99 2.07
C ALA A 29 1.60 -27.76 2.92
N PHE A 30 2.81 -27.22 3.12
CA PHE A 30 3.79 -27.81 4.03
C PHE A 30 3.29 -27.76 5.49
N SER A 31 2.66 -26.65 5.89
CA SER A 31 2.15 -26.45 7.26
C SER A 31 1.07 -27.45 7.67
N SER A 32 0.36 -28.07 6.71
CA SER A 32 -0.71 -29.04 6.99
C SER A 32 -0.20 -30.46 7.26
N THR A 33 1.09 -30.72 7.02
CA THR A 33 1.66 -32.08 7.12
C THR A 33 1.86 -32.56 8.57
N CYS A 34 2.31 -31.68 9.47
CA CYS A 34 2.49 -31.99 10.89
C CYS A 34 2.65 -30.70 11.74
N HIS A 35 2.60 -30.84 13.06
CA HIS A 35 2.71 -29.70 13.99
C HIS A 35 4.07 -28.98 13.93
N HIS A 36 5.15 -29.71 13.67
CA HIS A 36 6.48 -29.12 13.51
C HIS A 36 6.60 -28.34 12.20
N ALA A 37 6.11 -28.91 11.09
CA ALA A 37 6.02 -28.22 9.80
C ALA A 37 5.12 -26.99 9.87
N HIS A 38 4.03 -27.05 10.64
CA HIS A 38 3.19 -25.89 10.92
C HIS A 38 3.98 -24.77 11.60
N HIS A 39 4.71 -25.08 12.68
CA HIS A 39 5.55 -24.10 13.38
C HIS A 39 6.66 -23.53 12.49
N LEU A 40 7.27 -24.36 11.64
CA LEU A 40 8.28 -23.90 10.69
C LEU A 40 7.69 -23.00 9.60
N ALA A 41 6.54 -23.37 9.02
CA ALA A 41 5.89 -22.55 8.02
C ALA A 41 5.47 -21.18 8.57
N THR A 42 4.91 -21.14 9.79
CA THR A 42 4.48 -19.89 10.42
C THR A 42 5.65 -18.99 10.82
N THR A 43 6.78 -19.58 11.22
CA THR A 43 7.99 -18.81 11.56
C THR A 43 8.70 -18.22 10.34
N ASN A 44 8.47 -18.76 9.15
CA ASN A 44 9.04 -18.26 7.89
C ASN A 44 8.13 -17.28 7.14
N LEU A 45 6.94 -16.96 7.65
CA LEU A 45 6.00 -16.04 7.00
C LEU A 45 6.42 -14.57 7.24
N HIS A 46 7.43 -14.09 6.51
CA HIS A 46 7.91 -12.70 6.61
C HIS A 46 7.25 -11.75 5.63
N THR A 47 6.71 -12.29 4.54
CA THR A 47 6.06 -11.53 3.47
C THR A 47 4.63 -12.03 3.33
N LEU A 48 3.69 -11.09 3.37
CA LEU A 48 2.27 -11.38 3.20
C LEU A 48 1.67 -10.36 2.24
N SER A 49 1.25 -10.84 1.07
CA SER A 49 0.47 -10.07 0.12
C SER A 49 -0.91 -10.70 0.01
N LEU A 50 -1.93 -9.98 0.48
CA LEU A 50 -3.31 -10.47 0.58
C LEU A 50 -4.29 -9.47 -0.01
N GLY A 51 -5.17 -9.95 -0.87
CA GLY A 51 -6.25 -9.14 -1.44
C GLY A 51 -7.61 -9.82 -1.38
N ILE A 52 -8.68 -9.04 -1.29
CA ILE A 52 -10.05 -9.53 -1.56
C ILE A 52 -10.45 -9.10 -2.96
N ARG A 53 -10.70 -10.08 -3.83
CA ARG A 53 -10.99 -9.80 -5.24
C ARG A 53 -12.49 -9.61 -5.47
N PRO A 54 -12.93 -8.51 -6.14
CA PRO A 54 -14.27 -8.42 -6.70
C PRO A 54 -14.49 -9.49 -7.78
N LEU A 55 -15.73 -9.98 -7.93
CA LEU A 55 -16.05 -11.03 -8.92
C LEU A 55 -15.88 -10.58 -10.39
N ALA A 56 -15.98 -9.27 -10.65
CA ALA A 56 -16.14 -8.73 -12.01
C ALA A 56 -14.82 -8.30 -12.67
N THR A 57 -13.71 -8.20 -11.93
CA THR A 57 -12.45 -7.71 -12.49
C THR A 57 -11.55 -8.87 -12.93
N PRO A 58 -11.29 -9.04 -14.24
CA PRO A 58 -10.29 -10.00 -14.71
C PRO A 58 -8.92 -9.64 -14.11
N PRO A 59 -7.99 -10.61 -13.97
CA PRO A 59 -6.61 -10.33 -13.55
C PRO A 59 -5.95 -9.39 -14.54
N THR A 60 -5.96 -8.10 -14.20
CA THR A 60 -5.24 -7.05 -14.93
C THR A 60 -3.74 -7.12 -14.68
N HIS A 61 -3.32 -7.83 -13.61
CA HIS A 61 -1.92 -8.11 -13.31
C HIS A 61 -1.68 -9.62 -13.19
N ASN A 62 -0.54 -10.06 -13.72
CA ASN A 62 0.05 -11.35 -13.35
C ASN A 62 0.34 -11.30 -11.85
N PRO A 63 -0.40 -12.06 -11.02
CA PRO A 63 -0.19 -12.01 -9.59
C PRO A 63 1.22 -12.49 -9.28
N GLY A 64 1.92 -11.76 -8.42
CA GLY A 64 3.22 -12.20 -7.94
C GLY A 64 3.09 -13.57 -7.25
N PRO A 65 4.16 -14.37 -7.19
CA PRO A 65 4.12 -15.72 -6.60
C PRO A 65 3.72 -15.73 -5.10
N TYR A 66 3.75 -14.58 -4.44
CA TYR A 66 3.39 -14.40 -3.03
C TYR A 66 2.04 -13.73 -2.82
N GLU A 67 1.32 -13.39 -3.89
CA GLU A 67 0.04 -12.70 -3.80
C GLU A 67 -1.11 -13.71 -3.65
N ILE A 68 -1.82 -13.62 -2.52
CA ILE A 68 -2.99 -14.45 -2.26
C ILE A 68 -4.25 -13.61 -2.46
N TRP A 69 -5.07 -14.02 -3.40
CA TRP A 69 -6.38 -13.43 -3.64
C TRP A 69 -7.50 -14.29 -3.08
N LEU A 70 -8.28 -13.70 -2.19
CA LEU A 70 -9.47 -14.31 -1.62
C LEU A 70 -10.68 -13.94 -2.48
N ARG A 71 -11.35 -14.98 -2.99
CA ARG A 71 -12.63 -14.84 -3.68
C ARG A 71 -13.77 -15.18 -2.74
N ILE A 72 -14.64 -14.21 -2.48
CA ILE A 72 -15.85 -14.44 -1.72
C ILE A 72 -16.93 -14.97 -2.69
N PRO A 73 -17.46 -16.18 -2.51
CA PRO A 73 -18.52 -16.70 -3.36
C PRO A 73 -19.82 -15.93 -3.13
N LYS A 74 -20.61 -15.71 -4.19
CA LYS A 74 -21.94 -15.08 -4.13
C LYS A 74 -21.97 -13.76 -3.36
N THR A 75 -20.99 -12.86 -3.56
CA THR A 75 -20.92 -11.55 -2.87
C THR A 75 -22.22 -10.75 -2.91
N HIS A 76 -22.97 -10.84 -4.01
CA HIS A 76 -24.26 -10.16 -4.17
C HIS A 76 -25.33 -10.59 -3.14
N ALA A 77 -25.21 -11.79 -2.57
CA ALA A 77 -26.15 -12.33 -1.59
C ALA A 77 -25.95 -11.75 -0.17
N TYR A 78 -24.84 -11.05 0.07
CA TYR A 78 -24.53 -10.44 1.36
C TYR A 78 -24.73 -8.92 1.28
N ASP A 79 -25.11 -8.32 2.40
CA ASP A 79 -25.13 -6.87 2.51
C ASP A 79 -23.71 -6.31 2.67
N TYR A 80 -23.60 -5.00 2.47
CA TYR A 80 -22.34 -4.27 2.57
C TYR A 80 -21.69 -4.47 3.94
N THR A 81 -22.46 -4.32 5.01
CA THR A 81 -21.98 -4.36 6.40
C THR A 81 -21.40 -5.72 6.76
N THR A 82 -22.03 -6.81 6.31
CA THR A 82 -21.54 -8.18 6.52
C THR A 82 -20.21 -8.40 5.83
N LEU A 83 -20.09 -7.98 4.56
CA LEU A 83 -18.84 -8.10 3.80
C LEU A 83 -17.72 -7.26 4.42
N PHE A 84 -18.03 -6.03 4.82
CA PHE A 84 -17.10 -5.13 5.50
C PHE A 84 -16.61 -5.70 6.84
N ASN A 85 -17.54 -6.21 7.67
CA ASN A 85 -17.20 -6.85 8.94
C ASN A 85 -16.40 -8.13 8.76
N PHE A 86 -16.74 -8.94 7.76
CA PHE A 86 -16.01 -10.15 7.40
C PHE A 86 -14.55 -9.82 7.02
N GLN A 87 -14.34 -8.84 6.14
CA GLN A 87 -13.00 -8.37 5.79
C GLN A 87 -12.24 -7.93 7.04
N SER A 88 -12.84 -7.06 7.85
CA SER A 88 -12.24 -6.53 9.08
C SER A 88 -11.79 -7.65 10.02
N ALA A 89 -12.68 -8.63 10.29
CA ALA A 89 -12.38 -9.75 11.16
C ALA A 89 -11.31 -10.68 10.57
N LEU A 90 -11.37 -10.95 9.26
CA LEU A 90 -10.43 -11.82 8.58
C LEU A 90 -9.01 -11.25 8.64
N PHE A 91 -8.81 -10.00 8.21
CA PHE A 91 -7.49 -9.38 8.20
C PHE A 91 -6.96 -9.17 9.62
N SER A 92 -7.78 -8.69 10.55
CA SER A 92 -7.35 -8.51 11.94
C SER A 92 -6.92 -9.84 12.59
N SER A 93 -7.62 -10.94 12.29
CA SER A 93 -7.28 -12.28 12.79
C SER A 93 -5.97 -12.80 12.19
N ILE A 94 -5.78 -12.67 10.88
CA ILE A 94 -4.54 -13.08 10.20
C ILE A 94 -3.36 -12.28 10.72
N LEU A 95 -3.48 -10.95 10.77
CA LEU A 95 -2.43 -10.07 11.26
C LEU A 95 -2.13 -10.31 12.73
N GLY A 96 -3.15 -10.54 13.56
CA GLY A 96 -2.96 -10.87 14.98
C GLY A 96 -2.21 -12.19 15.18
N ARG A 97 -2.45 -13.19 14.33
CA ARG A 97 -1.81 -14.51 14.43
C ARG A 97 -0.36 -14.52 13.92
N HIS A 98 -0.07 -13.78 12.85
CA HIS A 98 1.22 -13.83 12.15
C HIS A 98 2.08 -12.58 12.33
N GLY A 99 1.56 -11.54 12.99
CA GLY A 99 2.12 -10.20 12.96
C GLY A 99 3.50 -10.01 13.59
N ALA A 100 3.92 -10.91 14.49
CA ALA A 100 5.21 -10.80 15.15
C ALA A 100 6.41 -10.91 14.18
N LEU A 101 6.24 -11.58 13.05
CA LEU A 101 7.33 -11.89 12.11
C LEU A 101 7.17 -11.24 10.73
N LEU A 102 6.03 -10.58 10.50
CA LEU A 102 5.74 -9.91 9.23
C LEU A 102 6.62 -8.68 9.05
N GLN A 103 7.43 -8.70 8.00
CA GLN A 103 8.30 -7.59 7.60
C GLN A 103 7.75 -6.86 6.38
N HIS A 104 7.10 -7.59 5.48
CA HIS A 104 6.48 -7.04 4.28
C HIS A 104 4.99 -7.36 4.28
N LEU A 105 4.16 -6.33 4.28
CA LEU A 105 2.72 -6.44 4.25
C LEU A 105 2.18 -5.63 3.08
N ASP A 106 1.54 -6.30 2.13
CA ASP A 106 0.79 -5.68 1.06
C ASP A 106 -0.69 -6.12 1.18
N LEU A 107 -1.59 -5.17 1.41
CA LEU A 107 -3.01 -5.42 1.55
C LEU A 107 -3.80 -4.75 0.43
N CYS A 108 -4.69 -5.53 -0.20
CA CYS A 108 -5.67 -5.03 -1.14
C CYS A 108 -7.09 -5.23 -0.54
N ILE A 109 -7.69 -4.13 -0.10
CA ILE A 109 -8.85 -4.11 0.79
C ILE A 109 -9.92 -3.16 0.25
N TRP A 110 -11.17 -3.28 0.69
CA TRP A 110 -12.21 -2.31 0.32
C TRP A 110 -12.16 -1.01 1.12
N ALA A 111 -11.70 -1.10 2.36
CA ALA A 111 -11.58 0.02 3.27
C ALA A 111 -10.80 -0.42 4.51
N LEU A 112 -10.00 0.49 5.06
CA LEU A 112 -9.23 0.26 6.27
C LEU A 112 -10.13 0.46 7.50
N THR A 113 -10.26 -0.54 8.36
CA THR A 113 -11.10 -0.47 9.56
C THR A 113 -10.29 -0.20 10.82
N GLY A 114 -10.93 0.29 11.89
CA GLY A 114 -10.28 0.49 13.18
C GLY A 114 -9.54 -0.76 13.71
N PRO A 115 -10.18 -1.94 13.75
CA PRO A 115 -9.53 -3.20 14.15
C PRO A 115 -8.31 -3.56 13.28
N MET A 116 -8.39 -3.37 11.96
CA MET A 116 -7.26 -3.59 11.06
C MET A 116 -6.12 -2.61 11.38
N GLY A 117 -6.44 -1.33 11.60
CA GLY A 117 -5.47 -0.32 12.03
C GLY A 117 -4.75 -0.70 13.31
N HIS A 118 -5.46 -1.21 14.33
CA HIS A 118 -4.84 -1.74 15.55
C HIS A 118 -3.94 -2.95 15.27
N ALA A 119 -4.40 -3.89 14.46
CA ALA A 119 -3.60 -5.07 14.13
C ALA A 119 -2.32 -4.70 13.37
N ILE A 120 -2.41 -3.79 12.39
CA ILE A 120 -1.26 -3.26 11.65
C ILE A 120 -0.32 -2.48 12.58
N ALA A 121 -0.85 -1.63 13.48
CA ALA A 121 -0.04 -0.86 14.41
C ALA A 121 0.86 -1.73 15.31
N ASN A 122 0.42 -2.96 15.62
CA ASN A 122 1.14 -3.90 16.49
C ASN A 122 2.18 -4.78 15.76
N LEU A 123 2.40 -4.59 14.46
CA LEU A 123 3.36 -5.38 13.66
C LEU A 123 4.81 -4.97 13.95
N SER A 124 5.39 -5.44 15.05
CA SER A 124 6.73 -5.03 15.53
C SER A 124 7.88 -5.22 14.54
N ALA A 125 7.76 -6.16 13.59
CA ALA A 125 8.79 -6.47 12.61
C ALA A 125 8.65 -5.71 11.28
N LEU A 126 7.56 -4.97 11.08
CA LEU A 126 7.19 -4.40 9.79
C LEU A 126 8.23 -3.40 9.26
N ARG A 127 8.53 -3.51 7.96
CA ARG A 127 9.48 -2.68 7.21
C ARG A 127 8.88 -2.14 5.91
N THR A 128 8.00 -2.91 5.29
CA THR A 128 7.29 -2.50 4.07
C THR A 128 5.80 -2.59 4.31
N LEU A 129 5.10 -1.48 4.13
CA LEU A 129 3.65 -1.41 4.20
C LEU A 129 3.08 -0.93 2.86
N GLY A 130 2.35 -1.80 2.19
CA GLY A 130 1.50 -1.50 1.05
C GLY A 130 0.03 -1.62 1.43
N LEU A 131 -0.75 -0.57 1.15
CA LEU A 131 -2.19 -0.55 1.30
C LEU A 131 -2.82 -0.04 0.00
N ARG A 132 -3.59 -0.90 -0.65
CA ARG A 132 -4.44 -0.53 -1.79
C ARG A 132 -5.90 -0.65 -1.37
N VAL A 133 -6.66 0.42 -1.58
CA VAL A 133 -8.10 0.42 -1.43
C VAL A 133 -8.75 0.25 -2.81
N GLU A 134 -9.52 -0.83 -2.99
CA GLU A 134 -10.23 -1.10 -4.23
C GLU A 134 -11.57 -0.35 -4.25
N ASN A 135 -11.73 0.58 -5.19
CA ASN A 135 -12.97 1.32 -5.43
C ASN A 135 -14.07 0.48 -6.11
N ALA A 136 -13.82 -0.81 -6.33
CA ALA A 136 -14.78 -1.73 -6.92
C ALA A 136 -15.90 -1.99 -5.91
N ALA A 137 -16.92 -1.14 -5.96
CA ALA A 137 -18.17 -1.26 -5.25
C ALA A 137 -18.70 -2.70 -5.37
N TYR A 138 -18.41 -3.58 -4.42
CA TYR A 138 -19.01 -4.88 -4.06
C TYR A 138 -19.73 -5.71 -5.16
N GLY A 139 -19.38 -5.57 -6.44
CA GLY A 139 -20.23 -5.99 -7.57
C GLY A 139 -21.58 -5.24 -7.69
N ARG A 140 -21.73 -4.03 -7.15
CA ARG A 140 -22.93 -3.19 -7.21
C ARG A 140 -22.64 -1.86 -7.91
N ALA A 141 -23.65 -1.34 -8.60
CA ALA A 141 -23.53 -0.15 -9.44
C ALA A 141 -23.10 1.12 -8.70
N LEU A 142 -23.34 1.25 -7.38
CA LEU A 142 -22.82 2.29 -6.47
C LEU A 142 -23.13 1.89 -5.01
N PRO A 143 -22.22 2.12 -4.04
CA PRO A 143 -22.54 1.93 -2.62
C PRO A 143 -23.51 3.03 -2.16
N PRO A 144 -24.48 2.72 -1.26
CA PRO A 144 -25.30 3.74 -0.63
C PRO A 144 -24.43 4.79 0.08
N ARG A 145 -24.85 6.06 0.07
CA ARG A 145 -24.11 7.16 0.73
C ARG A 145 -23.79 6.88 2.20
N ALA A 146 -24.66 6.15 2.90
CA ALA A 146 -24.46 5.73 4.27
C ALA A 146 -23.25 4.78 4.43
N CYS A 147 -23.00 3.90 3.47
CA CYS A 147 -21.84 3.01 3.45
C CYS A 147 -20.54 3.80 3.28
N VAL A 148 -20.52 4.77 2.36
CA VAL A 148 -19.37 5.66 2.16
C VAL A 148 -19.06 6.42 3.46
N ALA A 149 -20.06 7.01 4.11
CA ALA A 149 -19.84 7.71 5.38
C ALA A 149 -19.25 6.80 6.48
N LEU A 150 -19.71 5.54 6.55
CA LEU A 150 -19.17 4.55 7.48
C LEU A 150 -17.72 4.21 7.14
N GLU A 151 -17.38 3.96 5.87
CA GLU A 151 -16.02 3.71 5.41
C GLU A 151 -15.07 4.84 5.82
N ARG A 152 -15.45 6.09 5.52
CA ARG A 152 -14.64 7.27 5.87
C ARG A 152 -14.40 7.36 7.38
N SER A 153 -15.45 7.12 8.17
CA SER A 153 -15.34 7.16 9.63
C SER A 153 -14.37 6.09 10.14
N GLU A 154 -14.45 4.87 9.61
CA GLU A 154 -13.57 3.78 9.99
C GLU A 154 -12.13 3.97 9.52
N GLN A 155 -11.93 4.47 8.29
CA GLN A 155 -10.60 4.81 7.77
C GLN A 155 -9.95 5.91 8.61
N ALA A 156 -10.70 6.95 8.96
CA ALA A 156 -10.20 8.03 9.81
C ALA A 156 -9.76 7.52 11.20
N LYS A 157 -10.54 6.62 11.82
CA LYS A 157 -10.17 5.97 13.08
C LYS A 157 -8.90 5.12 12.93
N ALA A 158 -8.83 4.30 11.87
CA ALA A 158 -7.69 3.45 11.61
C ALA A 158 -6.41 4.27 11.41
N TRP A 159 -6.47 5.34 10.62
CA TRP A 159 -5.35 6.25 10.41
C TRP A 159 -4.94 7.00 11.67
N ALA A 160 -5.90 7.40 12.51
CA ALA A 160 -5.60 8.00 13.81
C ALA A 160 -4.85 7.03 14.74
N VAL A 161 -5.10 5.73 14.64
CA VAL A 161 -4.36 4.70 15.38
C VAL A 161 -2.96 4.52 14.80
N LEU A 162 -2.85 4.36 13.48
CA LEU A 162 -1.57 4.15 12.82
C LEU A 162 -0.60 5.33 13.04
N SER A 163 -1.12 6.56 12.99
CA SER A 163 -0.31 7.76 13.21
C SER A 163 0.18 7.92 14.64
N ARG A 164 -0.53 7.37 15.63
CA ARG A 164 -0.22 7.54 17.06
C ARG A 164 0.48 6.36 17.71
N SER A 165 0.15 5.14 17.31
CA SER A 165 0.43 3.93 18.08
C SER A 165 1.22 2.87 17.31
N ALA A 166 1.57 3.11 16.05
CA ALA A 166 2.30 2.11 15.26
C ALA A 166 3.73 1.91 15.78
N VAL A 167 4.04 0.69 16.23
CA VAL A 167 5.34 0.34 16.83
C VAL A 167 6.47 0.21 15.80
N TRP A 168 6.12 0.09 14.52
CA TRP A 168 7.06 -0.14 13.42
C TRP A 168 7.54 1.14 12.72
N ARG A 169 7.06 2.33 13.12
CA ARG A 169 7.35 3.60 12.42
C ARG A 169 8.84 3.82 12.23
N GLU A 170 9.65 3.61 13.26
CA GLU A 170 11.11 3.75 13.21
C GLU A 170 11.81 2.81 12.21
N ARG A 171 11.18 1.67 11.90
CA ARG A 171 11.73 0.61 11.05
C ARG A 171 11.17 0.63 9.63
N LEU A 172 10.22 1.50 9.35
CA LEU A 172 9.59 1.59 8.04
C LEU A 172 10.63 1.99 7.00
N LEU A 173 10.78 1.16 5.98
CA LEU A 173 11.65 1.36 4.83
C LEU A 173 10.87 1.77 3.57
N CYS A 174 9.64 1.28 3.44
CA CYS A 174 8.82 1.50 2.26
C CYS A 174 7.34 1.64 2.65
N LEU A 175 6.71 2.71 2.16
CA LEU A 175 5.29 2.98 2.31
C LEU A 175 4.65 3.14 0.93
N ARG A 176 3.64 2.33 0.64
CA ARG A 176 2.88 2.39 -0.62
C ARG A 176 1.39 2.51 -0.30
N LEU A 177 0.78 3.61 -0.67
CA LEU A 177 -0.63 3.87 -0.45
C LEU A 177 -1.29 4.10 -1.80
N GLU A 178 -2.33 3.33 -2.10
CA GLU A 178 -3.08 3.43 -3.35
C GLU A 178 -4.58 3.57 -3.07
N ASN A 179 -5.20 4.62 -3.59
CA ASN A 179 -6.61 4.97 -3.42
C ASN A 179 -7.07 5.10 -1.96
N VAL A 180 -6.15 5.36 -1.03
CA VAL A 180 -6.49 5.43 0.40
C VAL A 180 -6.91 6.84 0.80
N GLU A 181 -7.95 6.96 1.62
CA GLU A 181 -8.37 8.23 2.19
C GLU A 181 -7.52 8.60 3.42
N VAL A 182 -6.27 9.02 3.19
CA VAL A 182 -5.34 9.46 4.24
C VAL A 182 -5.18 10.98 4.21
N GLY A 183 -5.38 11.62 5.36
CA GLY A 183 -5.10 13.06 5.53
C GLY A 183 -3.62 13.35 5.77
N VAL A 184 -3.17 14.56 5.44
CA VAL A 184 -1.77 14.98 5.55
C VAL A 184 -1.22 14.81 6.97
N GLU A 185 -1.97 15.19 8.00
CA GLU A 185 -1.56 15.04 9.41
C GLU A 185 -1.42 13.56 9.83
N ALA A 186 -2.29 12.69 9.34
CA ALA A 186 -2.19 11.25 9.64
C ALA A 186 -0.96 10.64 8.96
N LEU A 187 -0.71 10.99 7.69
CA LEU A 187 0.49 10.57 6.97
C LEU A 187 1.76 11.11 7.65
N ALA A 188 1.75 12.37 8.08
CA ALA A 188 2.83 12.96 8.84
C ALA A 188 3.10 12.19 10.13
N GLY A 189 2.07 11.83 10.89
CA GLY A 189 2.24 11.03 12.11
C GLY A 189 2.75 9.61 11.87
N VAL A 190 2.40 8.99 10.74
CA VAL A 190 2.97 7.69 10.32
C VAL A 190 4.44 7.82 9.96
N LEU A 191 4.83 8.91 9.27
CA LEU A 191 6.19 9.13 8.81
C LEU A 191 7.11 9.77 9.87
N ALA A 192 6.58 10.44 10.89
CA ALA A 192 7.33 11.27 11.84
C ALA A 192 8.59 10.59 12.40
N GLU A 193 8.47 9.31 12.78
CA GLU A 193 9.56 8.51 13.35
C GLU A 193 10.31 7.65 12.32
N ALA A 194 9.86 7.63 11.06
CA ALA A 194 10.38 6.77 9.99
C ALA A 194 11.68 7.31 9.36
N ARG A 195 12.75 7.32 10.15
CA ARG A 195 14.09 7.84 9.77
C ARG A 195 14.77 7.07 8.65
N CYS A 196 14.38 5.81 8.44
CA CYS A 196 14.98 4.92 7.45
C CYS A 196 14.11 4.72 6.22
N CYS A 197 13.01 5.47 6.07
CA CYS A 197 12.06 5.26 4.99
C CYS A 197 12.64 5.78 3.66
N ARG A 198 12.91 4.84 2.76
CA ARG A 198 13.58 5.04 1.46
C ARG A 198 12.62 5.19 0.31
N GLU A 199 11.39 4.72 0.46
CA GLU A 199 10.39 4.71 -0.59
C GLU A 199 9.04 5.14 -0.04
N VAL A 200 8.46 6.17 -0.65
CA VAL A 200 7.09 6.62 -0.40
C VAL A 200 6.38 6.70 -1.75
N ARG A 201 5.34 5.89 -1.93
CA ARG A 201 4.48 5.92 -3.13
C ARG A 201 3.05 6.20 -2.73
N LEU A 202 2.47 7.26 -3.27
CA LEU A 202 1.13 7.73 -3.00
C LEU A 202 0.42 7.81 -4.34
N ARG A 203 -0.56 6.93 -4.56
CA ARG A 203 -1.37 6.89 -5.76
C ARG A 203 -2.84 7.08 -5.41
N GLY A 204 -3.60 7.89 -6.13
CA GLY A 204 -5.05 8.00 -5.91
C GLY A 204 -5.46 8.59 -4.55
N CYS A 205 -4.53 9.20 -3.79
CA CYS A 205 -4.76 9.66 -2.43
C CYS A 205 -5.32 11.10 -2.42
N ARG A 206 -6.65 11.22 -2.53
CA ARG A 206 -7.37 12.49 -2.82
C ARG A 206 -7.35 13.56 -1.72
N PHE A 207 -6.95 13.20 -0.50
CA PHE A 207 -6.93 14.13 0.65
C PHE A 207 -5.54 14.67 0.94
N LEU A 208 -4.59 14.43 0.05
CA LEU A 208 -3.28 15.05 0.10
C LEU A 208 -3.40 16.41 -0.59
N GLY A 209 -3.10 17.47 0.16
CA GLY A 209 -3.04 18.85 -0.33
C GLY A 209 -1.59 19.35 -0.50
N ARG A 210 -1.42 20.64 -0.79
CA ARG A 210 -0.09 21.28 -0.90
C ARG A 210 0.74 21.13 0.38
N GLU A 211 0.06 21.03 1.53
CA GLU A 211 0.62 20.75 2.85
C GLU A 211 1.49 19.48 2.90
N LEU A 212 1.28 18.51 2.00
CA LEU A 212 2.12 17.32 1.87
C LEU A 212 3.60 17.70 1.68
N TRP A 213 3.87 18.68 0.82
CA TRP A 213 5.23 19.14 0.53
C TRP A 213 5.86 19.84 1.73
N GLY A 214 5.03 20.52 2.52
CA GLY A 214 5.40 20.99 3.85
C GLY A 214 5.86 19.85 4.73
N VAL A 215 5.12 18.75 4.84
CA VAL A 215 5.51 17.60 5.67
C VAL A 215 6.82 16.95 5.19
N LEU A 216 6.95 16.75 3.87
CA LEU A 216 8.13 16.10 3.29
C LEU A 216 9.39 16.98 3.34
N GLY A 217 9.25 18.30 3.16
CA GLY A 217 10.38 19.24 3.05
C GLY A 217 10.65 20.12 4.27
N SER A 218 9.72 20.30 5.21
CA SER A 218 9.92 21.22 6.35
C SER A 218 10.81 20.68 7.47
N GLY A 219 11.38 19.48 7.32
CA GLY A 219 12.15 18.81 8.37
C GLY A 219 11.29 18.21 9.49
N ARG A 220 9.95 18.30 9.40
CA ARG A 220 9.03 17.58 10.30
C ARG A 220 9.21 16.07 10.26
N TRP A 221 9.63 15.55 9.11
CA TRP A 221 9.97 14.15 8.93
C TRP A 221 11.49 13.96 8.93
N ALA A 222 11.99 13.21 9.92
CA ALA A 222 13.42 12.94 10.08
C ALA A 222 14.02 12.00 9.01
N GLY A 223 13.19 11.39 8.15
CA GLY A 223 13.62 10.47 7.10
C GLY A 223 13.84 11.11 5.73
N GLY A 224 13.66 12.43 5.59
CA GLY A 224 13.81 13.13 4.31
C GLY A 224 15.16 12.88 3.62
N ASP A 225 16.25 12.85 4.40
CA ASP A 225 17.61 12.59 3.90
C ASP A 225 17.82 11.13 3.45
N SER A 226 16.92 10.23 3.81
CA SER A 226 17.01 8.80 3.46
C SER A 226 16.10 8.41 2.29
N LEU A 227 15.18 9.30 1.90
CA LEU A 227 14.19 9.06 0.85
C LEU A 227 14.87 9.01 -0.52
N ARG A 228 14.72 7.88 -1.20
CA ARG A 228 15.32 7.62 -2.53
C ARG A 228 14.27 7.55 -3.63
N VAL A 229 13.05 7.14 -3.30
CA VAL A 229 11.97 6.95 -4.26
C VAL A 229 10.73 7.68 -3.73
N LEU A 230 10.28 8.68 -4.47
CA LEU A 230 9.04 9.39 -4.22
C LEU A 230 8.13 9.24 -5.44
N GLY A 231 6.98 8.61 -5.25
CA GLY A 231 5.93 8.59 -6.27
C GLY A 231 4.69 9.28 -5.76
N VAL A 232 4.20 10.29 -6.47
CA VAL A 232 2.91 10.94 -6.21
C VAL A 232 2.16 10.96 -7.53
N ALA A 233 1.11 10.15 -7.63
CA ALA A 233 0.35 9.98 -8.86
C ALA A 233 -1.15 10.04 -8.56
N ASP A 234 -1.95 10.67 -9.44
CA ASP A 234 -3.42 10.67 -9.35
C ASP A 234 -3.98 11.12 -7.99
N CYS A 235 -3.25 12.00 -7.27
CA CYS A 235 -3.69 12.48 -5.96
C CYS A 235 -4.61 13.72 -6.05
N GLY A 236 -4.90 14.20 -7.26
CA GLY A 236 -5.65 15.45 -7.48
C GLY A 236 -4.92 16.72 -7.03
N LEU A 237 -3.61 16.59 -6.76
CA LEU A 237 -2.75 17.67 -6.31
C LEU A 237 -2.39 18.58 -7.48
N VAL A 238 -2.67 19.89 -7.31
CA VAL A 238 -2.09 20.93 -8.17
C VAL A 238 -0.72 21.28 -7.59
N LEU A 239 0.32 20.88 -8.32
CA LEU A 239 1.71 21.17 -7.97
C LEU A 239 2.01 22.66 -8.19
N GLY A 240 2.69 23.27 -7.22
CA GLY A 240 3.11 24.67 -7.24
C GLY A 240 4.45 24.86 -6.53
N GLU A 241 4.77 26.09 -6.14
CA GLU A 241 6.09 26.47 -5.60
C GLU A 241 6.49 25.68 -4.35
N GLU A 242 5.53 25.40 -3.45
CA GLU A 242 5.76 24.58 -2.25
C GLU A 242 6.29 23.17 -2.58
N ALA A 243 5.86 22.61 -3.72
CA ALA A 243 6.36 21.32 -4.18
C ALA A 243 7.82 21.42 -4.62
N TRP A 244 8.20 22.50 -5.32
CA TRP A 244 9.57 22.71 -5.77
C TRP A 244 10.54 22.83 -4.60
N GLU A 245 10.17 23.65 -3.61
CA GLU A 245 10.96 23.82 -2.40
C GLU A 245 11.02 22.52 -1.59
N GLY A 246 9.89 21.81 -1.48
CA GLY A 246 9.82 20.54 -0.77
C GLY A 246 10.73 19.48 -1.38
N ILE A 247 10.66 19.30 -2.71
CA ILE A 247 11.48 18.35 -3.48
C ILE A 247 12.96 18.74 -3.42
N GLY A 248 13.28 20.03 -3.53
CA GLY A 248 14.66 20.52 -3.48
C GLY A 248 15.38 20.23 -2.17
N ARG A 249 14.65 19.96 -1.08
CA ARG A 249 15.21 19.55 0.21
C ARG A 249 15.45 18.05 0.33
N LEU A 250 14.92 17.23 -0.59
CA LEU A 250 15.07 15.78 -0.62
C LEU A 250 16.36 15.38 -1.38
N GLY A 251 17.52 15.75 -0.85
CA GLY A 251 18.80 15.62 -1.56
C GLY A 251 19.26 14.18 -1.89
N ALA A 252 18.63 13.15 -1.32
CA ALA A 252 18.96 11.75 -1.58
C ALA A 252 18.07 11.09 -2.65
N LEU A 253 17.15 11.85 -3.25
CA LEU A 253 16.15 11.33 -4.17
C LEU A 253 16.80 10.84 -5.46
N ARG A 254 16.45 9.62 -5.87
CA ARG A 254 16.93 8.97 -7.10
C ARG A 254 15.84 8.79 -8.12
N CYS A 255 14.62 8.57 -7.64
CA CYS A 255 13.44 8.36 -8.45
C CYS A 255 12.33 9.29 -7.94
N LEU A 256 11.80 10.11 -8.84
CA LEU A 256 10.68 11.00 -8.62
C LEU A 256 9.64 10.79 -9.72
N ASP A 257 8.48 10.27 -9.34
CA ASP A 257 7.36 10.05 -10.25
C ASP A 257 6.21 10.99 -9.92
N LEU A 258 5.91 11.90 -10.85
CA LEU A 258 4.81 12.86 -10.79
C LEU A 258 3.83 12.70 -11.96
N GLY A 259 3.90 11.60 -12.73
CA GLY A 259 3.31 11.49 -14.08
C GLY A 259 1.79 11.68 -14.18
N ASP A 260 1.06 11.55 -13.08
CA ASP A 260 -0.40 11.76 -13.02
C ASP A 260 -0.79 12.94 -12.11
N CYS A 261 0.16 13.81 -11.78
CA CYS A 261 -0.11 15.08 -11.11
C CYS A 261 -0.33 16.19 -12.13
N GLN A 262 -1.13 17.18 -11.74
CA GLN A 262 -1.37 18.38 -12.52
C GLN A 262 -0.40 19.48 -12.05
N ALA A 263 0.32 20.10 -12.97
CA ALA A 263 1.18 21.24 -12.68
C ALA A 263 0.75 22.48 -13.47
N VAL A 264 0.91 23.65 -12.84
CA VAL A 264 0.69 24.94 -13.51
C VAL A 264 1.69 25.14 -14.66
N ASP A 265 2.91 24.64 -14.48
CA ASP A 265 4.00 24.73 -15.45
C ASP A 265 4.88 23.48 -15.30
N SER A 266 4.70 22.47 -16.16
CA SER A 266 5.53 21.27 -16.13
C SER A 266 6.96 21.53 -16.61
N ALA A 267 7.15 22.48 -17.53
CA ALA A 267 8.47 22.86 -18.03
C ALA A 267 9.37 23.40 -16.91
N MET A 268 8.78 24.07 -15.91
CA MET A 268 9.50 24.48 -14.70
C MET A 268 10.02 23.29 -13.89
N PHE A 269 9.27 22.19 -13.76
CA PHE A 269 9.75 21.00 -13.06
C PHE A 269 10.92 20.34 -13.79
N GLU A 270 10.87 20.27 -15.12
CA GLU A 270 11.98 19.77 -15.92
C GLU A 270 13.23 20.66 -15.80
N MET A 271 13.06 21.98 -15.82
CA MET A 271 14.13 22.95 -15.60
C MET A 271 14.76 22.78 -14.22
N PHE A 272 13.94 22.71 -13.16
CA PHE A 272 14.43 22.50 -11.79
C PHE A 272 15.13 21.16 -11.63
N ASN A 273 14.63 20.09 -12.26
CA ASN A 273 15.33 18.82 -12.22
C ASN A 273 16.68 18.88 -12.94
N ARG A 274 16.75 19.56 -14.09
CA ARG A 274 18.00 19.71 -14.85
C ARG A 274 19.03 20.57 -14.12
N ASP A 275 18.60 21.65 -13.49
CA ASP A 275 19.50 22.72 -13.01
C ASP A 275 19.72 22.68 -11.48
N VAL A 276 18.82 22.07 -10.72
CA VAL A 276 18.84 22.09 -9.24
C VAL A 276 18.84 20.69 -8.62
N TRP A 277 17.85 19.84 -8.94
CA TRP A 277 17.68 18.57 -8.22
C TRP A 277 18.58 17.45 -8.75
N HIS A 278 18.81 17.42 -10.06
CA HIS A 278 19.57 16.39 -10.77
C HIS A 278 19.12 14.94 -10.45
N ILE A 279 17.80 14.71 -10.35
CA ILE A 279 17.25 13.38 -10.05
C ILE A 279 17.36 12.50 -11.31
N PRO A 280 18.03 11.33 -11.23
CA PRO A 280 18.27 10.47 -12.39
C PRO A 280 17.01 9.91 -13.05
N GLU A 281 16.05 9.42 -12.25
CA GLU A 281 14.80 8.85 -12.74
C GLU A 281 13.67 9.83 -12.44
N PHE A 282 13.43 10.76 -13.34
CA PHE A 282 12.41 11.79 -13.18
C PHE A 282 11.28 11.62 -14.20
N VAL A 283 10.04 11.52 -13.71
CA VAL A 283 8.83 11.56 -14.54
C VAL A 283 8.09 12.87 -14.24
N PRO A 284 8.03 13.81 -15.20
CA PRO A 284 7.42 15.12 -14.99
C PRO A 284 5.89 15.03 -14.85
N PRO A 285 5.26 16.02 -14.20
CA PRO A 285 3.81 16.13 -14.15
C PRO A 285 3.19 16.48 -15.51
N LYS A 286 1.88 16.28 -15.63
CA LYS A 286 1.11 16.71 -16.81
C LYS A 286 0.76 18.19 -16.71
N ASP A 287 0.85 18.91 -17.83
CA ASP A 287 0.40 20.29 -17.92
C ASP A 287 -1.12 20.39 -17.72
N VAL A 288 -1.55 21.32 -16.88
CA VAL A 288 -2.98 21.64 -16.72
C VAL A 288 -3.52 22.14 -18.07
N GLY A 289 -4.47 21.40 -18.63
CA GLY A 289 -5.14 21.79 -19.87
C GLY A 289 -4.47 21.31 -21.16
N SER A 290 -3.49 20.40 -21.09
CA SER A 290 -3.15 19.59 -22.26
C SER A 290 -4.39 18.81 -22.66
N GLY A 291 -5.02 19.20 -23.77
CA GLY A 291 -6.32 18.71 -24.23
C GLY A 291 -6.37 17.21 -24.57
N ASP A 292 -5.30 16.45 -24.31
CA ASP A 292 -5.24 14.99 -24.50
C ASP A 292 -6.25 14.25 -23.62
N ASP A 293 -6.63 14.79 -22.45
CA ASP A 293 -7.72 14.23 -21.62
C ASP A 293 -9.12 14.74 -22.00
N MET A 294 -9.22 15.63 -23.00
CA MET A 294 -10.49 16.14 -23.53
C MET A 294 -10.90 15.42 -24.83
N VAL A 295 -10.31 14.26 -25.14
CA VAL A 295 -10.86 13.36 -26.16
C VAL A 295 -12.14 12.76 -25.58
N ILE A 296 -13.25 13.46 -25.79
CA ILE A 296 -14.58 12.89 -25.61
C ILE A 296 -14.69 11.81 -26.68
N GLU A 297 -14.50 10.54 -26.31
CA GLU A 297 -14.91 9.41 -27.13
C GLU A 297 -16.44 9.52 -27.30
N VAL A 298 -16.86 10.09 -28.43
CA VAL A 298 -18.25 10.09 -28.84
C VAL A 298 -18.50 8.71 -29.44
N ASP A 299 -19.34 7.92 -28.77
CA ASP A 299 -19.78 6.64 -29.29
C ASP A 299 -20.47 6.86 -30.66
N PRO A 300 -19.95 6.26 -31.74
CA PRO A 300 -20.47 6.48 -33.10
C PRO A 300 -21.95 6.09 -33.25
N GLU A 301 -22.51 5.28 -32.35
CA GLU A 301 -23.95 4.96 -32.34
C GLU A 301 -24.85 6.19 -32.11
N TYR A 302 -24.33 7.28 -31.53
CA TYR A 302 -25.09 8.54 -31.35
C TYR A 302 -25.05 9.48 -32.57
N MET A 303 -24.36 9.10 -33.66
CA MET A 303 -24.26 9.92 -34.88
C MET A 303 -25.18 9.47 -36.03
N SER A 304 -26.08 8.50 -35.80
CA SER A 304 -27.08 7.99 -36.77
C SER A 304 -28.51 8.24 -36.33
#